data_AF-Q31PW7-F1
#
_entry.id   AF-Q31PW7-F1
#
_cell.length_a   1.000
_cell.length_b   1.000
_cell.length_c   1.000
_cell.angle_alpha   90.00
_cell.angle_beta   90.00
_cell.angle_gamma   90.00
#
_symmetry.space_group_name_H-M   'P 1'
#
loop_
_entity.id
_entity.type
_entity.pdbx_description
1 polymer ?
#
loop_
_entity_poly.entity_id
_entity_poly.type
_entity_poly.pdbx_seq_one_letter_code
_entity_poly.pdbx_strand_id
1 'polypeptide(L)'
;MEQLPLFGRSQVRELEAARYGSTPAEHEQSAESLEAWKQRIINFQSALRSQPPPLPTDLFGQVPEAEAIAHSIDPWQLRRRSLEFWRWPAASAGTAALYFVIDYHCSLLLYVGETIKANQRWKGEHDCKDYVARYQSLHHQHGLACEVGIGFWLNAPTQTRPRQQLETILIDYWRSPFNKQNWRQWGTPFTL
;
A
#
# COMPACT_ATOMS: atom_id res chain seq x y z
N MET A 1 36.21 -21.78 -9.90
CA MET A 1 35.05 -21.43 -9.07
C MET A 1 34.82 -19.94 -9.25
N GLU A 2 34.08 -19.56 -10.30
CA GLU A 2 33.84 -18.15 -10.64
C GLU A 2 32.94 -17.51 -9.58
N GLN A 3 33.42 -16.41 -9.00
CA GLN A 3 32.62 -15.55 -8.13
C GLN A 3 31.77 -14.63 -9.02
N LEU A 4 30.45 -14.77 -8.93
CA LEU A 4 29.50 -13.79 -9.48
C LEU A 4 29.69 -12.45 -8.75
N PRO A 5 29.73 -11.31 -9.45
CA PRO A 5 29.92 -10.02 -8.81
C PRO A 5 28.67 -9.64 -8.00
N LEU A 6 28.90 -9.11 -6.80
CA LEU A 6 27.88 -8.46 -5.98
C LEU A 6 27.41 -7.19 -6.72
N PHE A 7 26.24 -7.26 -7.37
CA PHE A 7 25.63 -6.08 -7.99
C PHE A 7 25.33 -5.01 -6.94
N GLY A 8 25.75 -3.77 -7.20
CA GLY A 8 25.42 -2.62 -6.36
C GLY A 8 23.91 -2.36 -6.35
N ARG A 9 23.37 -1.84 -5.24
CA ARG A 9 21.93 -1.58 -5.07
C ARG A 9 21.33 -0.68 -6.15
N SER A 10 22.12 0.20 -6.76
CA SER A 10 21.73 1.01 -7.91
C SER A 10 21.51 0.16 -9.17
N GLN A 11 22.40 -0.80 -9.43
CA GLN A 11 22.29 -1.73 -10.56
C GLN A 11 21.13 -2.70 -10.41
N VAL A 12 20.81 -3.12 -9.18
CA VAL A 12 19.60 -3.93 -8.92
C VAL A 12 18.34 -3.12 -9.23
N ARG A 13 18.31 -1.83 -8.87
CA ARG A 13 17.18 -0.92 -9.17
C ARG A 13 17.04 -0.67 -10.68
N GLU A 14 18.15 -0.51 -11.40
CA GLU A 14 18.16 -0.40 -12.87
C GLU A 14 17.74 -1.69 -13.57
N LEU A 15 18.17 -2.86 -13.07
CA LEU A 15 17.78 -4.16 -13.60
C LEU A 15 16.30 -4.49 -13.31
N GLU A 16 15.78 -4.05 -12.17
CA GLU A 16 14.34 -4.12 -11.88
C GLU A 16 13.54 -3.20 -12.80
N ALA A 17 13.98 -1.95 -13.02
CA ALA A 17 13.34 -1.03 -13.97
C ALA A 17 13.35 -1.59 -15.41
N ALA A 18 14.47 -2.17 -15.85
CA ALA A 18 14.59 -2.80 -17.17
C ALA A 18 13.66 -4.02 -17.36
N ARG A 19 13.34 -4.76 -16.30
CA ARG A 19 12.40 -5.90 -16.34
C ARG A 19 10.94 -5.49 -16.50
N TYR A 20 10.60 -4.26 -16.15
CA TYR A 20 9.24 -3.70 -16.25
C TYR A 20 9.05 -2.76 -17.44
N GLY A 21 9.97 -2.76 -18.42
CA GLY A 21 9.77 -2.14 -19.73
C GLY A 21 9.61 -0.63 -19.66
N SER A 22 10.68 0.10 -19.32
CA SER A 22 10.71 1.55 -19.46
C SER A 22 11.02 1.94 -20.90
N THR A 23 10.02 2.40 -21.66
CA THR A 23 10.24 3.43 -22.68
C THR A 23 10.11 4.79 -21.99
N PRO A 24 11.12 5.68 -22.03
CA PRO A 24 11.01 7.00 -21.46
C PRO A 24 10.17 7.86 -22.40
N ALA A 25 8.86 7.76 -22.26
CA ALA A 25 7.97 8.86 -22.53
C ALA A 25 7.50 9.32 -21.16
N GLU A 26 7.78 10.58 -20.83
CA GLU A 26 6.96 11.34 -19.89
C GLU A 26 5.51 11.28 -20.42
N HIS A 27 4.80 10.18 -20.16
CA HIS A 27 3.36 10.18 -20.27
C HIS A 27 2.91 11.03 -19.10
N GLU A 28 2.80 12.35 -19.32
CA GLU A 28 1.94 13.21 -18.52
C GLU A 28 0.60 12.50 -18.46
N GLN A 29 0.34 11.85 -17.33
CA GLN A 29 -0.95 11.23 -17.12
C GLN A 29 -1.98 12.35 -17.16
N SER A 30 -2.89 12.30 -18.12
CA SER A 30 -3.99 13.25 -18.19
C SER A 30 -4.90 13.08 -16.96
N ALA A 31 -5.66 14.12 -16.63
CA ALA A 31 -6.65 14.07 -15.56
C ALA A 31 -7.62 12.90 -15.77
N GLU A 32 -8.09 12.68 -17.00
CA GLU A 32 -9.01 11.62 -17.36
C GLU A 32 -8.39 10.23 -17.16
N SER A 33 -7.10 10.08 -17.49
CA SER A 33 -6.38 8.82 -17.31
C SER A 33 -6.24 8.47 -15.82
N LEU A 34 -5.94 9.47 -14.98
CA LEU A 34 -5.84 9.32 -13.54
C LEU A 34 -7.20 9.00 -12.90
N GLU A 35 -8.26 9.68 -13.32
CA GLU A 35 -9.63 9.41 -12.85
C GLU A 35 -10.12 8.03 -13.26
N ALA A 36 -9.92 7.64 -14.53
CA ALA A 36 -10.26 6.31 -15.01
C ALA A 36 -9.48 5.23 -14.25
N TRP A 37 -8.19 5.46 -13.96
CA TRP A 37 -7.39 4.58 -13.12
C TRP A 37 -7.96 4.46 -11.70
N LYS A 38 -8.30 5.58 -11.04
CA LYS A 38 -8.93 5.59 -9.71
C LYS A 38 -10.25 4.84 -9.71
N GLN A 39 -11.11 5.10 -10.70
CA GLN A 39 -12.45 4.55 -10.75
C GLN A 39 -12.45 3.02 -10.84
N ARG A 40 -11.51 2.42 -11.59
CA ARG A 40 -11.37 0.95 -11.64
C ARG A 40 -11.08 0.35 -10.26
N ILE A 41 -10.20 0.99 -9.48
CA ILE A 41 -9.81 0.51 -8.15
C ILE A 41 -10.93 0.75 -7.14
N ILE A 42 -11.57 1.93 -7.20
CA ILE A 42 -12.73 2.27 -6.37
C ILE A 42 -13.87 1.28 -6.61
N ASN A 43 -14.19 0.96 -7.87
CA ASN A 43 -15.22 -0.02 -8.20
C ASN A 43 -14.89 -1.40 -7.62
N PHE A 44 -13.64 -1.83 -7.70
CA PHE A 44 -13.21 -3.10 -7.11
C PHE A 44 -13.32 -3.11 -5.58
N GLN A 45 -12.77 -2.10 -4.89
CA GLN A 45 -12.78 -2.03 -3.43
C GLN A 45 -14.19 -1.82 -2.86
N SER A 46 -15.03 -1.03 -3.53
CA SER A 46 -16.43 -0.85 -3.13
C SER A 46 -17.27 -2.11 -3.33
N ALA A 47 -17.02 -2.88 -4.40
CA ALA A 47 -17.65 -4.17 -4.61
C ALA A 47 -17.28 -5.15 -3.49
N LEU A 48 -16.01 -5.23 -3.10
CA LEU A 48 -15.57 -6.07 -1.97
C LEU A 48 -16.22 -5.68 -0.64
N ARG A 49 -16.43 -4.38 -0.39
CA ARG A 49 -17.11 -3.92 0.82
C ARG A 49 -18.60 -4.23 0.82
N SER A 50 -19.25 -4.11 -0.35
CA SER A 50 -20.69 -4.30 -0.48
C SER A 50 -21.08 -5.77 -0.54
N GLN A 51 -20.21 -6.59 -1.14
CA GLN A 51 -20.39 -8.01 -1.37
C GLN A 51 -19.07 -8.72 -1.07
N PRO A 52 -18.71 -8.88 0.21
CA PRO A 52 -17.48 -9.56 0.59
C PRO A 52 -17.55 -11.03 0.12
N PRO A 53 -16.51 -11.52 -0.58
CA PRO A 53 -16.43 -12.94 -0.92
C PRO A 53 -16.35 -13.78 0.37
N PRO A 54 -16.78 -15.06 0.32
CA PRO A 54 -16.58 -15.96 1.45
C PRO A 54 -15.10 -16.06 1.81
N LEU A 55 -14.82 -16.14 3.11
CA LEU A 55 -13.44 -16.26 3.60
C LEU A 55 -12.83 -17.59 3.13
N PRO A 56 -11.53 -17.60 2.80
CA PRO A 56 -10.82 -18.85 2.51
C PRO A 56 -10.91 -19.80 3.71
N THR A 57 -11.20 -21.07 3.44
CA THR A 57 -11.19 -22.13 4.45
C THR A 57 -10.03 -23.07 4.20
N ASP A 58 -9.55 -23.71 5.27
CA ASP A 58 -8.60 -24.81 5.17
C ASP A 58 -9.26 -26.10 4.63
N LEU A 59 -8.48 -27.18 4.58
CA LEU A 59 -8.95 -28.50 4.11
C LEU A 59 -10.09 -29.09 4.96
N PHE A 60 -10.30 -28.59 6.17
CA PHE A 60 -11.35 -29.04 7.10
C PHE A 60 -12.56 -28.09 7.13
N GLY A 61 -12.57 -27.06 6.28
CA GLY A 61 -13.65 -26.07 6.22
C GLY A 61 -13.60 -25.03 7.34
N GLN A 62 -12.47 -24.89 8.03
CA GLN A 62 -12.27 -23.88 9.07
C GLN A 62 -11.60 -22.65 8.46
N VAL A 63 -12.06 -21.45 8.84
CA VAL A 63 -11.40 -20.20 8.45
C VAL A 63 -10.12 -20.07 9.29
N PRO A 64 -8.92 -19.96 8.66
CA PRO A 64 -7.70 -19.72 9.39
C PRO A 64 -7.78 -18.44 10.23
N GLU A 65 -7.21 -18.45 11.44
CA GLU A 65 -7.29 -17.30 12.35
C GLU A 65 -6.76 -16.00 11.71
N ALA A 66 -5.67 -16.09 10.92
CA ALA A 66 -5.13 -14.94 10.22
C ALA A 66 -6.10 -14.33 9.20
N GLU A 67 -6.87 -15.15 8.50
CA GLU A 67 -7.93 -14.69 7.57
C GLU A 67 -9.04 -14.00 8.35
N ALA A 68 -9.53 -14.64 9.43
CA ALA A 68 -10.58 -14.05 10.28
C ALA A 68 -10.15 -12.69 10.86
N ILE A 69 -8.91 -12.57 11.34
CA ILE A 69 -8.36 -11.31 11.85
C ILE A 69 -8.26 -10.27 10.73
N ALA A 70 -7.62 -10.61 9.61
CA ALA A 70 -7.42 -9.67 8.51
C ALA A 70 -8.75 -9.09 8.00
N HIS A 71 -9.75 -9.95 7.81
CA HIS A 71 -11.07 -9.55 7.34
C HIS A 71 -11.94 -8.85 8.40
N SER A 72 -11.56 -8.88 9.68
CA SER A 72 -12.21 -8.09 10.73
C SER A 72 -11.78 -6.62 10.75
N ILE A 73 -10.69 -6.27 10.06
CA ILE A 73 -10.13 -4.93 10.05
C ILE A 73 -10.83 -4.12 8.96
N ASP A 74 -11.55 -3.07 9.35
CA ASP A 74 -12.07 -2.04 8.45
C ASP A 74 -11.10 -0.85 8.41
N PRO A 75 -10.33 -0.65 7.32
CA PRO A 75 -9.38 0.47 7.21
C PRO A 75 -10.02 1.85 7.35
N TRP A 76 -11.29 2.01 6.95
CA TRP A 76 -11.99 3.30 6.93
C TRP A 76 -12.57 3.68 8.30
N GLN A 77 -12.68 2.74 9.24
CA GLN A 77 -13.09 3.01 10.62
C GLN A 77 -11.92 3.37 11.54
N LEU A 78 -10.68 3.22 11.08
CA LEU A 78 -9.50 3.57 11.87
C LEU A 78 -9.39 5.09 12.03
N ARG A 79 -8.84 5.53 13.17
CA ARG A 79 -8.59 6.96 13.39
C ARG A 79 -7.62 7.50 12.35
N ARG A 80 -8.12 8.37 11.48
CA ARG A 80 -7.31 9.11 10.51
C ARG A 80 -6.23 9.93 11.19
N ARG A 81 -5.00 9.85 10.65
CA ARG A 81 -3.82 10.63 11.03
C ARG A 81 -3.21 11.29 9.80
N SER A 82 -2.43 12.35 10.05
CA SER A 82 -1.59 12.98 9.02
C SER A 82 -0.49 12.02 8.56
N LEU A 83 -0.11 12.09 7.28
CA LEU A 83 1.07 11.40 6.73
C LEU A 83 2.39 11.88 7.36
N GLU A 84 2.37 13.03 8.01
CA GLU A 84 3.51 13.58 8.77
C GLU A 84 3.58 13.07 10.21
N PHE A 85 2.81 12.05 10.60
CA PHE A 85 2.78 11.52 11.97
C PHE A 85 4.17 11.20 12.55
N TRP A 86 5.14 10.84 11.71
CA TRP A 86 6.52 10.53 12.08
C TRP A 86 7.30 11.74 12.62
N ARG A 87 6.80 12.96 12.38
CA ARG A 87 7.32 14.23 12.92
C ARG A 87 6.86 14.50 14.35
N TRP A 88 5.86 13.78 14.86
CA TRP A 88 5.37 13.97 16.22
C TRP A 88 6.25 13.24 17.26
N PRO A 89 6.48 13.83 18.44
CA PRO A 89 7.23 13.20 19.53
C PRO A 89 6.63 11.83 19.86
N ALA A 90 7.47 10.80 19.80
CA ALA A 90 7.05 9.41 19.81
C ALA A 90 6.53 8.98 21.20
N ALA A 91 5.23 9.13 21.46
CA ALA A 91 4.61 8.43 22.60
C ALA A 91 4.55 6.90 22.38
N SER A 92 4.74 6.43 21.14
CA SER A 92 4.55 5.04 20.71
C SER A 92 5.71 4.50 19.87
N ALA A 93 6.96 4.79 20.26
CA ALA A 93 8.11 4.13 19.67
C ALA A 93 8.10 2.63 20.09
N GLY A 94 7.75 1.73 19.17
CA GLY A 94 7.88 0.28 19.38
C GLY A 94 6.59 -0.55 19.33
N THR A 95 5.44 0.05 19.09
CA THR A 95 4.18 -0.71 18.96
C THR A 95 4.07 -1.31 17.56
N ALA A 96 3.86 -2.63 17.50
CA ALA A 96 3.53 -3.32 16.25
C ALA A 96 2.18 -2.84 15.72
N ALA A 97 2.12 -2.51 14.44
CA ALA A 97 0.92 -2.03 13.80
C ALA A 97 0.85 -2.47 12.32
N LEU A 98 -0.37 -2.58 11.83
CA LEU A 98 -0.67 -2.49 10.41
C LEU A 98 -1.10 -1.05 10.13
N TYR A 99 -0.74 -0.52 8.96
CA TYR A 99 -1.10 0.83 8.56
C TYR A 99 -1.68 0.86 7.15
N PHE A 100 -2.58 1.80 6.95
CA PHE A 100 -3.42 1.90 5.76
C PHE A 100 -3.37 3.34 5.25
N VAL A 101 -2.89 3.54 4.03
CA VAL A 101 -2.89 4.86 3.38
C VAL A 101 -4.13 4.96 2.51
N ILE A 102 -4.95 5.98 2.76
CA ILE A 102 -6.27 6.14 2.14
C ILE A 102 -6.37 7.56 1.58
N ASP A 103 -6.85 7.69 0.34
CA ASP A 103 -7.43 8.95 -0.13
C ASP A 103 -8.88 9.02 0.37
N TYR A 104 -9.09 9.79 1.43
CA TYR A 104 -10.39 9.92 2.11
C TYR A 104 -11.41 10.67 1.27
N HIS A 105 -10.98 11.49 0.31
CA HIS A 105 -11.89 12.23 -0.57
C HIS A 105 -12.75 11.26 -1.40
N CYS A 106 -12.16 10.16 -1.88
CA CYS A 106 -12.86 9.16 -2.68
C CYS A 106 -12.93 7.76 -2.03
N SER A 107 -12.56 7.66 -0.74
CA SER A 107 -12.52 6.39 0.01
C SER A 107 -11.69 5.30 -0.67
N LEU A 108 -10.56 5.66 -1.28
CA LEU A 108 -9.68 4.74 -2.00
C LEU A 108 -8.51 4.30 -1.11
N LEU A 109 -8.40 3.00 -0.83
CA LEU A 109 -7.25 2.44 -0.12
C LEU A 109 -6.07 2.30 -1.09
N LEU A 110 -5.02 3.10 -0.85
CA LEU A 110 -3.85 3.22 -1.71
C LEU A 110 -2.75 2.22 -1.34
N TYR A 111 -2.52 1.99 -0.04
CA TYR A 111 -1.42 1.15 0.45
C TYR A 111 -1.76 0.46 1.77
N VAL A 112 -1.26 -0.76 1.93
CA VAL A 112 -1.25 -1.52 3.19
C VAL A 112 0.19 -1.84 3.54
N GLY A 113 0.57 -1.65 4.80
CA GLY A 113 1.90 -2.03 5.28
C GLY A 113 1.96 -2.41 6.74
N GLU A 114 3.08 -3.03 7.15
CA GLU A 114 3.39 -3.34 8.55
C GLU A 114 4.54 -2.51 9.15
N THR A 115 4.52 -2.33 10.47
CA THR A 115 5.63 -1.72 11.21
C THR A 115 5.70 -2.17 12.66
N ILE A 116 6.91 -2.27 13.22
CA ILE A 116 7.17 -2.33 14.69
C ILE A 116 7.61 -0.96 15.22
N LYS A 117 8.17 -0.12 14.35
CA LYS A 117 8.72 1.19 14.68
C LYS A 117 8.28 2.19 13.62
N ALA A 118 7.02 2.61 13.70
CA ALA A 118 6.40 3.53 12.74
C ALA A 118 7.32 4.75 12.46
N ASN A 119 7.96 5.29 13.51
CA ASN A 119 8.83 6.47 13.42
C ASN A 119 10.23 6.22 12.83
N GLN A 120 10.80 5.00 12.93
CA GLN A 120 12.12 4.72 12.35
C GLN A 120 12.02 4.34 10.87
N ARG A 121 10.99 3.56 10.49
CA ARG A 121 10.80 3.12 9.10
C ARG A 121 10.34 4.25 8.18
N TRP A 122 9.51 5.16 8.68
CA TRP A 122 9.09 6.34 7.92
C TRP A 122 10.16 7.43 7.83
N LYS A 123 11.24 7.43 8.64
CA LYS A 123 12.31 8.44 8.50
C LYS A 123 13.29 8.17 7.35
N GLY A 124 13.32 6.94 6.81
CA GLY A 124 14.16 6.56 5.66
C GLY A 124 13.46 6.67 4.30
N GLU A 125 14.14 6.25 3.24
CA GLU A 125 13.58 6.08 1.89
C GLU A 125 12.52 4.97 1.94
N HIS A 126 11.28 5.30 1.58
CA HIS A 126 10.16 4.38 1.64
C HIS A 126 9.29 4.60 0.42
N ASP A 127 9.30 3.64 -0.51
CA ASP A 127 8.63 3.75 -1.81
C ASP A 127 7.18 4.28 -1.73
N CYS A 128 6.41 3.86 -0.71
CA CYS A 128 5.05 4.38 -0.50
C CYS A 128 4.98 5.91 -0.35
N LYS A 129 5.99 6.55 0.26
CA LYS A 129 6.04 8.02 0.39
C LYS A 129 6.17 8.68 -0.96
N ASP A 130 7.02 8.14 -1.82
CA ASP A 130 7.25 8.67 -3.16
C ASP A 130 5.99 8.49 -4.02
N TYR A 131 5.32 7.34 -3.92
CA TYR A 131 4.04 7.11 -4.61
C TYR A 131 2.96 8.07 -4.15
N VAL A 132 2.83 8.29 -2.84
CA VAL A 132 1.86 9.24 -2.28
C VAL A 132 2.18 10.68 -2.70
N ALA A 133 3.45 11.08 -2.68
CA ALA A 133 3.86 12.41 -3.11
C ALA A 133 3.53 12.62 -4.59
N ARG A 134 3.86 11.66 -5.47
CA ARG A 134 3.52 11.72 -6.90
C ARG A 134 2.01 11.76 -7.14
N TYR A 135 1.27 10.94 -6.40
CA TYR A 135 -0.19 10.93 -6.44
C TYR A 135 -0.79 12.30 -6.07
N GLN A 136 -0.34 12.91 -4.98
CA GLN A 136 -0.79 14.23 -4.54
C GLN A 136 -0.38 15.32 -5.53
N SER A 137 0.85 15.28 -6.07
CA SER A 137 1.32 16.24 -7.07
C SER A 137 0.48 16.20 -8.35
N LEU A 138 0.14 15.01 -8.85
CA LEU A 138 -0.70 14.86 -10.03
C LEU A 138 -2.13 15.35 -9.80
N HIS A 139 -2.70 15.13 -8.60
CA HIS A 139 -4.00 15.72 -8.26
C HIS A 139 -3.93 17.25 -8.23
N HIS A 140 -2.86 17.81 -7.63
CA HIS A 140 -2.68 19.25 -7.58
C HIS A 140 -2.52 19.87 -8.98
N GLN A 141 -1.70 19.26 -9.84
CA GLN A 141 -1.49 19.70 -11.22
C GLN A 141 -2.79 19.76 -12.03
N HIS A 142 -3.68 18.78 -11.84
CA HIS A 142 -4.95 18.69 -12.55
C HIS A 142 -6.14 19.33 -11.81
N GLY A 143 -5.91 19.99 -10.67
CA GLY A 143 -6.97 20.61 -9.87
C GLY A 143 -7.96 19.62 -9.25
N LEU A 144 -7.57 18.35 -9.10
CA LEU A 144 -8.40 17.29 -8.54
C LEU A 144 -8.34 17.28 -7.01
N ALA A 145 -9.48 17.03 -6.37
CA ALA A 145 -9.53 16.88 -4.93
C ALA A 145 -8.84 15.59 -4.46
N CYS A 146 -8.03 15.72 -3.42
CA CYS A 146 -7.18 14.67 -2.89
C CYS A 146 -7.00 14.86 -1.39
N GLU A 147 -7.33 13.85 -0.61
CA GLU A 147 -7.27 13.92 0.84
C GLU A 147 -6.59 12.67 1.42
N VAL A 148 -5.27 12.58 1.23
CA VAL A 148 -4.52 11.41 1.69
C VAL A 148 -4.24 11.49 3.19
N GLY A 149 -4.54 10.41 3.90
CA GLY A 149 -4.16 10.21 5.29
C GLY A 149 -3.78 8.77 5.57
N ILE A 150 -3.51 8.49 6.84
CA ILE A 150 -3.08 7.15 7.29
C ILE A 150 -3.85 6.71 8.53
N GLY A 151 -4.30 5.47 8.55
CA GLY A 151 -4.89 4.78 9.70
C GLY A 151 -3.93 3.73 10.25
N PHE A 152 -3.96 3.50 11.57
CA PHE A 152 -3.16 2.47 12.23
C PHE A 152 -4.04 1.51 13.01
N TRP A 153 -3.83 0.21 12.79
CA TRP A 153 -4.38 -0.86 13.61
C TRP A 153 -3.30 -1.40 14.54
N LEU A 154 -3.43 -1.12 15.83
CA LEU A 154 -2.39 -1.33 16.86
C LEU A 154 -2.41 -2.72 17.50
N ASN A 155 -3.38 -3.57 17.16
CA ASN A 155 -3.49 -4.93 17.69
C ASN A 155 -2.66 -5.94 16.88
N ALA A 156 -1.70 -5.45 16.09
CA ALA A 156 -0.91 -6.31 15.22
C ALA A 156 0.04 -7.21 16.02
N PRO A 157 0.31 -8.45 15.55
CA PRO A 157 1.26 -9.33 16.19
C PRO A 157 2.63 -8.66 16.34
N THR A 158 3.25 -8.83 17.50
CA THR A 158 4.62 -8.32 17.76
C THR A 158 5.65 -9.06 16.91
N GLN A 159 5.44 -10.36 16.70
CA GLN A 159 6.28 -11.20 15.86
C GLN A 159 6.11 -10.83 14.38
N THR A 160 7.23 -10.79 13.65
CA THR A 160 7.27 -10.35 12.25
C THR A 160 6.47 -11.25 11.32
N ARG A 161 6.62 -12.58 11.42
CA ARG A 161 5.96 -13.51 10.48
C ARG A 161 4.43 -13.45 10.53
N PRO A 162 3.77 -13.55 11.70
CA PRO A 162 2.31 -13.44 11.75
C PRO A 162 1.81 -12.07 11.29
N ARG A 163 2.55 -10.99 11.57
CA ARG A 163 2.17 -9.64 11.11
C ARG A 163 2.30 -9.49 9.60
N GLN A 164 3.37 -10.01 9.00
CA GLN A 164 3.56 -10.04 7.54
C GLN A 164 2.53 -10.93 6.84
N GLN A 165 2.05 -11.98 7.52
CA GLN A 165 0.96 -12.80 7.01
C GLN A 165 -0.34 -11.98 6.92
N LEU A 166 -0.71 -11.24 7.97
CA LEU A 166 -1.86 -10.34 7.93
C LEU A 166 -1.71 -9.25 6.85
N GLU A 167 -0.53 -8.65 6.74
CA GLU A 167 -0.22 -7.68 5.69
C GLU A 167 -0.44 -8.27 4.28
N THR A 168 0.07 -9.47 4.03
CA THR A 168 -0.09 -10.16 2.74
C THR A 168 -1.57 -10.41 2.43
N ILE A 169 -2.32 -10.97 3.39
CA ILE A 169 -3.76 -11.24 3.22
C ILE A 169 -4.50 -9.94 2.87
N LEU A 170 -4.22 -8.85 3.58
CA LEU A 170 -4.86 -7.56 3.33
C LEU A 170 -4.48 -6.95 1.99
N ILE A 171 -3.21 -7.09 1.55
CA ILE A 171 -2.75 -6.63 0.24
C ILE A 171 -3.47 -7.38 -0.88
N ASP A 172 -3.62 -8.70 -0.74
CA ASP A 172 -4.27 -9.55 -1.74
C ASP A 172 -5.79 -9.33 -1.76
N TYR A 173 -6.41 -9.14 -0.59
CA TYR A 173 -7.82 -8.86 -0.46
C TYR A 173 -8.19 -7.50 -1.05
N TRP A 174 -7.58 -6.42 -0.57
CA TRP A 174 -7.93 -5.07 -1.01
C TRP A 174 -7.33 -4.65 -2.35
N ARG A 175 -6.31 -5.40 -2.80
CA ARG A 175 -5.52 -5.10 -4.00
C ARG A 175 -5.07 -3.65 -4.03
N SER A 176 -4.50 -3.16 -2.94
CA SER A 176 -4.04 -1.78 -2.83
C SER A 176 -3.00 -1.45 -3.93
N PRO A 177 -3.17 -0.34 -4.68
CA PRO A 177 -2.42 -0.08 -5.90
C PRO A 177 -0.95 0.27 -5.69
N PHE A 178 -0.56 0.78 -4.52
CA PHE A 178 0.84 1.14 -4.23
C PHE A 178 1.66 -0.03 -3.69
N ASN A 179 1.02 -1.17 -3.40
CA ASN A 179 1.72 -2.40 -3.10
C ASN A 179 2.19 -3.05 -4.41
N LYS A 180 3.50 -3.29 -4.53
CA LYS A 180 4.15 -3.76 -5.77
C LYS A 180 3.52 -5.03 -6.34
N GLN A 181 2.99 -5.89 -5.46
CA GLN A 181 2.26 -7.11 -5.80
C GLN A 181 1.10 -6.86 -6.77
N ASN A 182 0.44 -5.70 -6.67
CA ASN A 182 -0.77 -5.40 -7.43
C ASN A 182 -0.51 -4.58 -8.71
N TRP A 183 0.75 -4.22 -9.00
CA TRP A 183 1.08 -3.39 -10.16
C TRP A 183 0.75 -4.03 -11.50
N ARG A 184 0.88 -5.35 -11.61
CA ARG A 184 0.48 -6.07 -12.84
C ARG A 184 -1.01 -5.91 -13.14
N GLN A 185 -1.84 -5.75 -12.10
CA GLN A 185 -3.28 -5.61 -12.26
C GLN A 185 -3.69 -4.16 -12.53
N TRP A 186 -3.17 -3.21 -11.76
CA TRP A 186 -3.62 -1.83 -11.85
C TRP A 186 -2.82 -0.98 -12.84
N GLY A 187 -1.60 -1.40 -13.16
CA GLY A 187 -0.53 -0.49 -13.54
C GLY A 187 -0.17 0.41 -12.34
N THR A 188 1.05 0.95 -12.35
CA THR A 188 1.40 2.02 -11.42
C THR A 188 1.71 3.28 -12.24
N PRO A 189 0.93 4.35 -12.08
CA PRO A 189 1.26 5.65 -12.63
C PRO A 189 2.59 6.24 -12.20
N PHE A 190 3.11 5.75 -11.07
CA PHE A 190 4.03 6.50 -10.23
C PHE A 190 5.40 5.81 -10.12
N THR A 191 5.73 4.90 -11.03
CA THR A 191 7.10 4.33 -11.15
C THR A 191 7.79 4.89 -12.38
N LEU A 192 9.04 5.32 -12.19
CA LEU A 192 9.97 5.58 -13.28
C LEU A 192 10.42 4.24 -13.88
#